data_AF-A0A1G8YDS3-F1
#
_entry.id   AF-A0A1G8YDS3-F1
#
_cell.length_a   1.000
_cell.length_b   1.000
_cell.length_c   1.000
_cell.angle_alpha   90.00
_cell.angle_beta   90.00
_cell.angle_gamma   90.00
#
_symmetry.space_group_name_H-M   'P 1'
#
loop_
_entity.id
_entity.type
_entity.pdbx_description
1 polymer ?
#
loop_
_entity_poly.entity_id
_entity_poly.type
_entity_poly.pdbx_seq_one_letter_code
_entity_poly.pdbx_strand_id
1 'polypeptide(L)' 'MDDDPFFCEDCGKELGHDDIQVATGVPKIDVETFEMFTETTEVYQCSGCGLVIGFNSE' A
#
# COMPACT_ATOMS: atom_id res chain seq x y z
N MET A 1 15.61 13.35 -11.25
CA MET A 1 14.92 12.26 -10.57
C MET A 1 14.35 12.91 -9.34
N ASP A 2 13.18 13.52 -9.51
CA ASP A 2 12.43 14.09 -8.40
C ASP A 2 11.64 12.91 -7.83
N ASP A 3 12.26 12.20 -6.88
CA ASP A 3 11.55 11.29 -6.01
C ASP A 3 10.68 12.17 -5.08
N ASP A 4 9.48 12.52 -5.53
CA ASP A 4 8.51 13.19 -4.67
C ASP A 4 8.29 12.29 -3.42
N PRO A 5 8.59 12.79 -2.21
CA PRO A 5 8.47 11.98 -1.00
C PRO A 5 7.00 11.61 -0.77
N PHE A 6 6.73 10.32 -0.58
CA PHE A 6 5.40 9.87 -0.18
C PHE A 6 5.08 10.47 1.19
N PHE A 7 3.89 11.04 1.39
CA PHE A 7 3.48 11.55 2.69
C PHE A 7 2.47 10.61 3.34
N CYS A 8 2.68 10.26 4.60
CA CYS A 8 1.72 9.52 5.40
C CYS A 8 0.82 10.47 6.18
N GLU A 9 -0.44 10.56 5.80
CA GLU A 9 -1.45 11.41 6.45
C GLU A 9 -1.73 11.00 7.91
N ASP A 10 -1.64 9.71 8.23
CA ASP A 10 -1.94 9.19 9.57
C ASP A 10 -0.79 9.46 10.57
N CYS A 11 0.44 9.20 10.12
CA CYS A 11 1.64 9.44 10.91
C CYS A 11 2.10 10.92 10.86
N GLY A 12 1.56 11.72 9.92
CA GLY A 12 1.93 13.12 9.69
C GLY A 12 3.38 13.33 9.25
N LYS A 13 3.94 12.37 8.49
CA LYS A 13 5.37 12.33 8.16
C LYS A 13 5.61 12.04 6.69
N GLU A 14 6.64 12.67 6.15
CA GLU A 14 7.26 12.26 4.89
C GLU A 14 7.89 10.87 5.07
N LEU A 15 7.64 9.99 4.10
CA LEU A 15 8.12 8.63 4.04
C LEU A 15 9.30 8.57 3.07
N GLY A 16 10.45 8.13 3.57
CA GLY A 16 11.53 7.69 2.71
C GLY A 16 11.23 6.29 2.12
N HIS A 17 12.05 5.87 1.17
CA HIS A 17 11.99 4.51 0.61
C HIS A 17 12.10 3.42 1.69
N ASP A 18 12.90 3.66 2.74
CA ASP A 18 13.07 2.73 3.87
C ASP A 18 11.86 2.71 4.82
N ASP A 19 10.96 3.69 4.74
CA ASP A 19 9.75 3.78 5.55
C ASP A 19 8.54 3.10 4.90
N ILE A 20 8.74 2.48 3.73
CA ILE A 20 7.71 1.77 2.98
C ILE A 20 7.93 0.26 3.10
N GLN A 21 6.96 -0.42 3.71
CA GLN A 21 6.91 -1.87 3.78
C GLN A 21 6.02 -2.41 2.66
N VAL A 22 6.46 -3.49 2.01
CA VAL A 22 5.63 -4.23 1.04
C VAL A 22 4.98 -5.41 1.72
N ALA A 23 3.65 -5.46 1.72
CA ALA A 23 2.89 -6.63 2.13
C ALA A 23 2.41 -7.39 0.89
N THR A 24 2.87 -8.63 0.76
CA THR A 24 2.55 -9.53 -0.37
C THR A 24 1.39 -10.46 -0.02
N GLY A 25 0.68 -10.95 -1.02
CA GLY A 25 -0.38 -11.96 -0.81
C GLY A 25 -1.69 -11.37 -0.31
N VAL A 26 -1.93 -10.07 -0.52
CA VAL A 26 -3.17 -9.42 -0.11
C VAL A 26 -4.29 -9.83 -1.08
N PRO A 27 -5.39 -10.40 -0.59
CA PRO A 27 -6.50 -10.79 -1.45
C PRO A 27 -7.11 -9.58 -2.16
N LYS A 28 -7.32 -9.69 -3.47
CA LYS A 28 -8.12 -8.70 -4.21
C LYS A 28 -9.61 -9.00 -3.95
N ILE A 29 -10.40 -7.97 -3.66
CA ILE A 29 -11.86 -8.07 -3.45
C ILE A 29 -12.56 -7.13 -4.43
N ASP A 30 -13.61 -7.62 -5.08
CA ASP A 30 -14.59 -6.79 -5.78
C ASP A 30 -15.54 -6.18 -4.74
N VAL A 31 -15.55 -4.86 -4.61
CA VAL A 31 -16.35 -4.16 -3.59
C VAL A 31 -17.83 -4.04 -3.97
N GLU A 32 -18.19 -4.28 -5.22
CA GLU A 32 -19.58 -4.26 -5.69
C GLU A 32 -20.25 -5.61 -5.41
N THR A 33 -19.52 -6.71 -5.64
CA THR A 33 -20.05 -8.07 -5.46
C THR A 33 -19.64 -8.74 -4.15
N PHE A 34 -18.64 -8.19 -3.45
CA PHE A 34 -17.96 -8.80 -2.30
C PHE A 34 -17.29 -10.15 -2.63
N GLU A 35 -16.99 -10.41 -3.90
CA GLU A 35 -16.29 -11.61 -4.32
C GLU A 35 -14.77 -11.43 -4.18
N MET A 36 -14.10 -12.48 -3.71
CA MET A 36 -12.64 -12.54 -3.65
C MET A 36 -12.10 -13.08 -4.98
N PHE A 37 -11.13 -12.40 -5.57
CA PHE A 37 -10.38 -12.94 -6.69
C PHE A 37 -9.41 -14.02 -6.17
N THR A 38 -9.12 -15.01 -7.01
CA THR A 38 -8.08 -16.03 -6.71
C THR A 38 -6.68 -15.44 -6.71
N GLU A 39 -6.53 -14.26 -7.29
CA GLU A 39 -5.26 -13.54 -7.40
C GLU A 39 -5.04 -12.64 -6.19
N THR A 40 -3.77 -12.55 -5.79
CA THR A 40 -3.34 -11.64 -4.73
C THR A 40 -2.59 -10.44 -5.32
N THR A 41 -2.55 -9.33 -4.58
CA THR A 41 -1.72 -8.17 -4.90
C THR A 41 -0.66 -7.91 -3.84
N GLU A 42 0.26 -7.03 -4.19
CA GLU A 42 1.23 -6.41 -3.30
C GLU A 42 0.70 -5.03 -2.91
N VAL A 43 0.76 -4.71 -1.62
CA VAL A 43 0.37 -3.40 -1.10
C VAL A 43 1.57 -2.73 -0.45
N TYR A 44 1.67 -1.42 -0.66
CA TYR A 44 2.69 -0.57 -0.05
C TYR A 44 2.09 0.04 1.21
N GLN A 45 2.77 -0.14 2.34
CA GLN A 45 2.33 0.28 3.66
C GLN A 45 3.38 1.17 4.31
N CYS A 46 2.93 2.17 5.07
CA CYS A 46 3.80 2.90 5.97
C CYS A 46 4.31 1.95 7.07
N SER A 47 5.63 1.84 7.26
CA SER A 47 6.24 0.98 8.28
C SER A 47 5.91 1.43 9.71
N GLY A 48 5.58 2.72 9.91
CA GLY A 48 5.29 3.32 11.22
C GLY A 48 3.87 3.04 11.74
N CYS A 49 2.85 3.25 10.91
CA CYS A 49 1.43 3.12 11.29
C CYS A 49 0.68 2.01 10.55
N GLY A 50 1.28 1.39 9.52
CA GLY A 50 0.64 0.35 8.72
C GLY A 50 -0.39 0.85 7.70
N LEU A 51 -0.53 2.18 7.53
CA LEU A 51 -1.43 2.78 6.54
C LEU A 51 -1.05 2.30 5.13
N VAL A 52 -2.03 1.80 4.37
CA VAL A 52 -1.84 1.47 2.96
C VAL A 52 -1.76 2.76 2.15
N ILE A 53 -0.61 2.99 1.54
CA ILE A 53 -0.31 4.20 0.75
C ILE A 53 -0.36 3.93 -0.76
N GLY A 54 -0.42 2.65 -1.16
CA GLY A 54 -0.56 2.25 -2.55
C GLY A 54 -0.66 0.73 -2.72
N PHE A 55 -0.87 0.28 -3.94
CA PHE A 55 -0.87 -1.14 -4.31
C PHE A 55 -0.35 -1.33 -5.73
N ASN A 56 0.13 -2.53 -6.05
CA ASN A 56 0.49 -2.89 -7.41
C ASN A 56 -0.77 -3.32 -8.19
N SER A 57 -1.06 -2.62 -9.29
CA SER A 57 -2.24 -2.86 -10.13
C SER A 57 -1.98 -3.74 -11.34
N GLU A 58 -0.75 -4.25 -11.50
CA GLU A 58 -0.43 -5.23 -12.55
C GLU A 58 -1.18 -6.56 -12.38
#